data_AF-A0A7S1ELN4-F1
#
_entry.id   AF-A0A7S1ELN4-F1
#
_cell.length_a   1.000
_cell.length_b   1.000
_cell.length_c   1.000
_cell.angle_alpha   90.00
_cell.angle_beta   90.00
_cell.angle_gamma   90.00
#
_symmetry.space_group_name_H-M   'P 1'
#
loop_
_entity.id
_entity.type
_entity.pdbx_description
1 polymer ?
#
loop_
_entity_poly.entity_id
_entity_poly.type
_entity_poly.pdbx_seq_one_letter_code
_entity_poly.pdbx_strand_id
1 'polypeptide(L)'
;MLRVADRIGKAVRAAPRDALLAAHIAPEQRGLAFGLHRALDNTGAVIGPLLAWGLLSAGVPLQQVFLWALVPGAVCLLLASAVRDAPPPAAPPPAFSWVLADLPVPLRRYLVVVALFTLGNSSNMFLFLRARELGVTESQVPLLWAAVSAVAALCSVPLSALSDRLGRVRLLVAGYAAYALFYLGMAVWAAPGWRLYALFGLYGVFMAATEGVERALMADLAPPAQRGTAFGWLNLTMGALLLPASLLFGGL
;
A
#
# COMPACT_ATOMS: atom_id res chain seq x y z
N MET A 1 21.74 1.62 -8.21
CA MET A 1 22.01 1.72 -6.76
C MET A 1 20.98 2.58 -6.02
N LEU A 2 20.65 3.79 -6.49
CA LEU A 2 19.66 4.67 -5.83
C LEU A 2 18.28 4.02 -5.60
N ARG A 3 17.74 3.30 -6.59
CA ARG A 3 16.46 2.58 -6.46
C ARG A 3 16.48 1.48 -5.40
N VAL A 4 17.63 0.80 -5.22
CA VAL A 4 17.76 -0.24 -4.19
C VAL A 4 17.79 0.40 -2.81
N ALA A 5 18.54 1.50 -2.66
CA ALA A 5 18.58 2.27 -1.42
C ALA A 5 17.19 2.82 -1.03
N ASP A 6 16.42 3.34 -1.99
CA ASP A 6 15.03 3.78 -1.77
C ASP A 6 14.14 2.64 -1.25
N ARG A 7 14.24 1.45 -1.85
CA ARG A 7 13.44 0.29 -1.44
C ARG A 7 13.84 -0.23 -0.06
N ILE A 8 15.13 -0.27 0.25
CA ILE A 8 15.63 -0.61 1.59
C ILE A 8 15.12 0.41 2.60
N GLY A 9 15.23 1.72 2.30
CA GLY A 9 14.73 2.78 3.16
C GLY A 9 13.24 2.66 3.45
N LYS A 10 12.43 2.34 2.42
CA LYS A 10 10.99 2.05 2.60
C LYS A 10 10.75 0.83 3.49
N ALA A 11 11.51 -0.26 3.30
CA ALA A 11 11.36 -1.47 4.10
C ALA A 11 11.70 -1.23 5.59
N VAL A 12 12.81 -0.55 5.87
CA VAL A 12 13.28 -0.26 7.24
C VAL A 12 12.29 0.63 8.00
N ARG A 13 11.65 1.60 7.33
CA ARG A 13 10.73 2.53 8.00
C ARG A 13 9.29 2.02 8.11
N ALA A 14 8.82 1.20 7.17
CA ALA A 14 7.40 0.86 7.06
C ALA A 14 6.89 0.04 8.24
N ALA A 15 7.58 -1.05 8.60
CA ALA A 15 7.13 -1.93 9.68
C ALA A 15 7.20 -1.26 11.07
N PRO A 16 8.27 -0.54 11.46
CA PRO A 16 8.29 0.19 12.72
C PRO A 16 7.21 1.26 12.80
N ARG A 17 7.00 2.04 11.72
CA ARG A 17 5.93 3.05 11.67
C ARG A 17 4.55 2.42 11.87
N ASP A 18 4.24 1.35 11.14
CA ASP A 18 2.92 0.70 11.23
C ASP A 18 2.70 0.09 12.63
N ALA A 19 3.77 -0.46 13.24
CA ALA A 19 3.73 -0.96 14.62
C ALA A 19 3.53 0.16 15.66
N LEU A 20 4.24 1.29 15.52
CA LEU A 20 4.11 2.47 16.39
C LEU A 20 2.69 3.05 16.31
N LEU A 21 2.14 3.15 15.09
CA LEU A 21 0.76 3.59 14.88
C LEU A 21 -0.19 2.65 15.63
N ALA A 22 -0.12 1.34 15.38
CA ALA A 22 -0.96 0.33 16.04
C ALA A 22 -0.83 0.29 17.57
N ALA A 23 0.32 0.69 18.13
CA ALA A 23 0.54 0.73 19.58
C ALA A 23 -0.25 1.85 20.27
N HIS A 24 -0.54 2.96 19.57
CA HIS A 24 -1.19 4.14 20.14
C HIS A 24 -2.67 4.27 19.78
N ILE A 25 -3.23 3.28 19.08
CA ILE A 25 -4.62 3.30 18.63
C ILE A 25 -5.41 2.15 19.27
N ALA A 26 -6.58 2.49 19.80
CA ALA A 26 -7.54 1.52 20.32
C ALA A 26 -7.93 0.50 19.23
N PRO A 27 -8.05 -0.80 19.54
CA PRO A 27 -8.39 -1.84 18.56
C PRO A 27 -9.59 -1.50 17.66
N GLU A 28 -10.59 -0.82 18.22
CA GLU A 28 -11.86 -0.44 17.60
C GLU A 28 -11.72 0.71 16.59
N GLN A 29 -10.57 1.39 16.55
CA GLN A 29 -10.31 2.54 15.68
C GLN A 29 -9.12 2.31 14.73
N ARG A 30 -8.53 1.12 14.74
CA ARG A 30 -7.36 0.82 13.89
C ARG A 30 -7.69 0.93 12.41
N GLY A 31 -8.90 0.58 11.99
CA GLY A 31 -9.34 0.71 10.61
C GLY A 31 -9.35 2.16 10.18
N LEU A 32 -10.05 3.02 10.92
CA LEU A 32 -10.06 4.47 10.70
C LEU A 32 -8.64 5.04 10.60
N ALA A 33 -7.78 4.72 11.55
CA ALA A 33 -6.45 5.31 11.63
C ALA A 33 -5.49 4.82 10.54
N PHE A 34 -5.47 3.51 10.24
CA PHE A 34 -4.73 3.00 9.08
C PHE A 34 -5.32 3.51 7.76
N GLY A 35 -6.64 3.68 7.69
CA GLY A 35 -7.33 4.31 6.57
C GLY A 35 -6.91 5.75 6.34
N LEU A 36 -6.82 6.56 7.40
CA LEU A 36 -6.30 7.93 7.33
C LEU A 36 -4.84 7.93 6.88
N HIS A 37 -4.01 7.07 7.45
CA HIS A 37 -2.62 6.95 7.02
C HIS A 37 -2.49 6.55 5.54
N ARG A 38 -3.33 5.61 5.05
CA ARG A 38 -3.39 5.25 3.62
C ARG A 38 -3.92 6.38 2.75
N ALA A 39 -4.90 7.14 3.23
CA ALA A 39 -5.42 8.30 2.52
C ALA A 39 -4.33 9.36 2.32
N LEU A 40 -3.52 9.62 3.35
CA LEU A 40 -2.38 10.55 3.27
C LEU A 40 -1.29 10.05 2.32
N ASP A 41 -0.96 8.75 2.36
CA ASP A 41 0.03 8.16 1.42
C ASP A 41 -0.45 8.24 -0.04
N ASN A 42 -1.72 7.91 -0.29
CA ASN A 42 -2.33 8.01 -1.61
C ASN A 42 -2.46 9.47 -2.07
N THR A 43 -2.74 10.41 -1.16
CA THR A 43 -2.72 11.85 -1.46
C THR A 43 -1.32 12.30 -1.91
N GLY A 44 -0.27 11.83 -1.23
CA GLY A 44 1.12 12.04 -1.65
C GLY A 44 1.41 11.45 -3.04
N ALA A 45 0.85 10.27 -3.35
CA ALA A 45 0.95 9.63 -4.67
C ALA A 45 0.20 10.39 -5.79
N VAL A 46 -0.74 11.28 -5.45
CA VAL A 46 -1.38 12.21 -6.39
C VAL A 46 -0.57 13.51 -6.51
N ILE A 47 -0.29 14.16 -5.38
CA ILE A 47 0.37 15.47 -5.34
C ILE A 47 1.79 15.39 -5.91
N GLY A 48 2.55 14.34 -5.60
CA GLY A 48 3.94 14.17 -6.04
C GLY A 48 4.09 14.20 -7.57
N PRO A 49 3.42 13.31 -8.32
CA PRO A 49 3.43 13.32 -9.79
C PRO A 49 2.90 14.62 -10.41
N LEU A 50 1.87 15.25 -9.82
CA LEU A 50 1.34 16.51 -10.31
C LEU A 50 2.34 17.67 -10.15
N LEU A 51 3.00 17.76 -9.00
CA LEU A 51 4.07 18.73 -8.77
C LEU A 51 5.25 18.48 -9.69
N ALA A 52 5.66 17.21 -9.85
CA ALA A 52 6.75 16.84 -10.77
C ALA A 52 6.41 17.21 -12.21
N TRP A 53 5.19 16.92 -12.67
CA TRP A 53 4.70 17.32 -13.98
C TRP A 53 4.70 18.84 -14.15
N GLY A 54 4.23 19.59 -13.16
CA GLY A 54 4.21 21.07 -13.19
C GLY A 54 5.62 21.69 -13.25
N LEU A 55 6.58 21.13 -12.51
CA LEU A 55 7.98 21.60 -12.56
C LEU A 55 8.62 21.28 -13.92
N LEU A 56 8.43 20.06 -14.43
CA LEU A 56 8.97 19.66 -15.72
C LEU A 56 8.36 20.45 -16.88
N SER A 57 7.05 20.73 -16.85
CA SER A 57 6.38 21.54 -17.86
C SER A 57 6.80 23.01 -17.83
N ALA A 58 7.22 23.52 -16.68
CA ALA A 58 7.86 24.83 -16.53
C ALA A 58 9.34 24.87 -16.98
N GLY A 59 9.88 23.76 -17.51
CA GLY A 59 11.26 23.67 -18.00
C GLY A 59 12.30 23.40 -16.92
N VAL A 60 11.90 23.04 -15.69
CA VAL A 60 12.84 22.68 -14.62
C VAL A 60 13.54 21.37 -14.97
N PRO A 61 14.89 21.31 -14.96
CA PRO A 61 15.62 20.07 -15.25
C PRO A 61 15.25 18.94 -14.28
N LEU A 62 15.16 17.71 -14.79
CA LEU A 62 14.82 16.51 -14.00
C LEU A 62 15.68 16.36 -12.73
N GLN A 63 16.97 16.69 -12.82
CA GLN A 63 17.91 16.66 -11.70
C GLN A 63 17.46 17.59 -10.56
N GLN A 64 16.98 18.79 -10.89
CA GLN A 64 16.47 19.75 -9.91
C GLN A 64 15.14 19.28 -9.31
N VAL A 65 14.27 18.63 -10.09
CA VAL A 65 13.04 18.01 -9.57
C VAL A 65 13.38 16.96 -8.50
N PHE A 66 14.40 16.12 -8.72
CA PHE A 66 14.88 15.20 -7.70
C PHE A 66 15.45 15.91 -6.47
N LEU A 67 16.14 17.05 -6.64
CA LEU A 67 16.62 17.85 -5.51
C LEU A 67 15.45 18.45 -4.69
N TRP A 68 14.39 18.90 -5.34
CA TRP A 68 13.18 19.37 -4.65
C TRP A 68 12.52 18.29 -3.80
N ALA A 69 12.68 17.01 -4.14
CA ALA A 69 12.18 15.90 -3.32
C ALA A 69 12.89 15.78 -1.96
N LEU A 70 14.07 16.38 -1.77
CA LEU A 70 14.72 16.47 -0.45
C LEU A 70 13.92 17.34 0.52
N VAL A 71 13.17 18.34 0.04
CA VAL A 71 12.41 19.26 0.91
C VAL A 71 11.35 18.52 1.74
N PRO A 72 10.40 17.77 1.15
CA PRO A 72 9.44 17.00 1.95
C PRO A 72 10.11 15.92 2.79
N GLY A 73 11.23 15.35 2.32
CA GLY A 73 12.04 14.40 3.10
C GLY A 73 12.63 15.03 4.36
N ALA A 74 13.23 16.21 4.26
CA ALA A 74 13.79 16.96 5.37
C ALA A 74 12.70 17.40 6.36
N VAL A 75 11.55 17.88 5.86
CA VAL A 75 10.39 18.20 6.70
C VAL A 75 9.92 16.96 7.48
N CYS A 76 9.84 15.80 6.83
CA CYS A 76 9.50 14.54 7.50
C CYS A 76 10.48 14.20 8.62
N LEU A 77 11.80 14.35 8.40
CA LEU A 77 12.83 14.12 9.42
C LEU A 77 12.73 15.09 10.60
N LEU A 78 12.46 16.38 10.33
CA LEU A 78 12.27 17.41 11.37
C LEU A 78 11.02 17.13 12.21
N LEU A 79 9.93 16.70 11.59
CA LEU A 79 8.72 16.33 12.31
C LEU A 79 8.92 15.04 13.11
N ALA A 80 9.63 14.05 12.54
CA ALA A 80 9.95 12.81 13.23
C ALA A 80 10.86 13.04 14.45
N SER A 81 11.81 13.98 14.39
CA SER A 81 12.67 14.31 15.53
C SER A 81 11.93 15.05 16.65
N ALA A 82 10.76 15.63 16.36
CA ALA A 82 9.88 16.22 17.37
C ALA A 82 8.98 15.18 18.07
N VAL A 83 8.88 13.97 17.54
CA VAL A 83 8.12 12.88 18.16
C VAL A 83 8.87 12.40 19.39
N ARG A 84 8.21 12.41 20.55
CA ARG A 84 8.75 11.87 21.79
C ARG A 84 8.54 10.37 21.83
N ASP A 85 9.61 9.63 22.11
CA ASP A 85 9.50 8.19 22.32
C ASP A 85 8.61 7.89 23.53
N ALA A 86 7.78 6.85 23.38
CA ALA A 86 7.08 6.29 24.52
C ALA A 86 8.11 5.68 25.50
N PRO A 87 7.83 5.67 26.81
CA PRO A 87 8.68 4.99 27.77
C PRO A 87 8.95 3.55 27.30
N PRO A 88 10.20 3.05 27.41
CA PRO A 88 10.52 1.70 26.99
C PRO A 88 9.61 0.70 27.74
N PRO A 89 9.11 -0.35 27.06
CA PRO A 89 8.26 -1.34 27.70
C PRO A 89 8.98 -1.98 28.91
N ALA A 90 8.21 -2.28 29.96
CA ALA A 90 8.74 -2.82 31.22
C ALA A 90 9.49 -4.17 31.05
N ALA A 91 9.23 -4.89 29.95
CA ALA A 91 9.95 -6.08 29.57
C ALA A 91 10.60 -5.89 28.19
N PRO A 92 11.83 -6.38 27.99
CA PRO A 92 12.45 -6.38 26.67
C PRO A 92 11.57 -7.17 25.68
N PRO A 93 11.42 -6.68 24.44
CA PRO A 93 10.69 -7.43 23.42
C PRO A 93 11.35 -8.79 23.21
N PRO A 94 10.58 -9.83 22.84
CA PRO A 94 11.14 -11.12 22.52
C PRO A 94 12.17 -10.99 21.40
N ALA A 95 13.22 -11.81 21.45
CA ALA A 95 14.21 -11.87 20.39
C ALA A 95 13.52 -12.12 19.03
N PHE A 96 13.96 -11.41 17.99
CA PHE A 96 13.42 -11.62 16.66
C PHE A 96 13.71 -13.06 16.20
N SER A 97 12.66 -13.75 15.75
CA SER A 97 12.77 -15.10 15.21
C SER A 97 12.40 -15.12 13.72
N TRP A 98 13.25 -15.79 12.94
CA TRP A 98 12.97 -16.11 11.54
C TRP A 98 12.05 -17.33 11.40
N VAL A 99 11.66 -17.97 12.49
CA VAL A 99 10.82 -19.16 12.49
C VAL A 99 9.37 -18.75 12.39
N LEU A 100 8.77 -18.96 11.22
CA LEU A 100 7.35 -18.65 10.99
C LEU A 100 6.41 -19.38 11.96
N ALA A 101 6.84 -20.54 12.49
CA ALA A 101 6.08 -21.31 13.47
C ALA A 101 5.85 -20.57 14.80
N ASP A 102 6.72 -19.62 15.16
CA ASP A 102 6.62 -18.82 16.39
C ASP A 102 5.50 -17.78 16.34
N LEU A 103 4.97 -17.51 15.14
CA LEU A 103 3.83 -16.63 14.97
C LEU A 103 2.51 -17.35 15.33
N PRO A 104 1.52 -16.62 15.88
CA PRO A 104 0.20 -17.18 16.13
C PRO A 104 -0.42 -17.82 14.89
N VAL A 105 -1.13 -18.93 15.06
CA VAL A 105 -1.80 -19.66 13.96
C VAL A 105 -2.69 -18.75 13.10
N PRO A 106 -3.51 -17.82 13.67
CA PRO A 106 -4.29 -16.89 12.86
C PRO A 106 -3.44 -16.00 11.96
N LEU A 107 -2.28 -15.55 12.44
CA LEU A 107 -1.36 -14.70 11.70
C LEU A 107 -0.73 -15.45 10.52
N ARG A 108 -0.28 -16.70 10.76
CA ARG A 108 0.28 -17.55 9.71
C ARG A 108 -0.74 -17.85 8.62
N ARG A 109 -1.99 -18.18 9.00
CA ARG A 109 -3.08 -18.40 8.04
C ARG A 109 -3.34 -17.14 7.20
N TYR A 110 -3.33 -15.98 7.83
CA TYR A 110 -3.49 -14.72 7.11
C TYR A 110 -2.33 -14.44 6.13
N LEU A 111 -1.08 -14.70 6.53
CA LEU A 111 0.07 -14.57 5.63
C LEU A 111 -0.03 -15.49 4.40
N VAL A 112 -0.59 -16.70 4.55
CA VAL A 112 -0.86 -17.59 3.40
C VAL A 112 -1.91 -16.98 2.46
N VAL A 113 -2.98 -16.38 2.98
CA VAL A 113 -3.98 -15.70 2.15
C VAL A 113 -3.36 -14.52 1.40
N VAL A 114 -2.56 -13.69 2.09
CA VAL A 114 -1.83 -12.57 1.46
C VAL A 114 -0.84 -13.09 0.41
N ALA A 115 -0.19 -14.22 0.66
CA ALA A 115 0.73 -14.83 -0.28
C ALA A 115 0.03 -15.24 -1.58
N LEU A 116 -1.07 -15.99 -1.47
CA LEU A 116 -1.88 -16.39 -2.62
C LEU A 116 -2.41 -15.19 -3.38
N PHE A 117 -2.90 -14.18 -2.66
CA PHE A 117 -3.39 -12.96 -3.28
C PHE A 117 -2.28 -12.20 -4.01
N THR A 118 -1.10 -12.07 -3.41
CA THR A 118 0.05 -11.38 -4.02
C THR A 118 0.50 -12.07 -5.31
N LEU A 119 0.48 -13.40 -5.35
CA LEU A 119 0.79 -14.16 -6.56
C LEU A 119 -0.20 -13.85 -7.70
N GLY A 120 -1.48 -13.68 -7.37
CA GLY A 120 -2.52 -13.28 -8.34
C GLY A 120 -2.55 -11.78 -8.65
N ASN A 121 -2.01 -10.92 -7.78
CA ASN A 121 -2.08 -9.47 -7.95
C ASN A 121 -1.20 -8.95 -9.09
N SER A 122 -0.15 -9.71 -9.46
CA SER A 122 0.90 -9.31 -10.43
C SER A 122 1.41 -7.87 -10.21
N SER A 123 2.30 -7.38 -11.06
CA SER A 123 2.77 -5.99 -10.93
C SER A 123 1.78 -5.03 -11.57
N ASN A 124 1.43 -3.94 -10.89
CA ASN A 124 0.62 -2.83 -11.44
C ASN A 124 1.16 -2.32 -12.79
N MET A 125 2.45 -2.53 -13.07
CA MET A 125 3.07 -2.20 -14.35
C MET A 125 2.42 -2.92 -15.53
N PHE A 126 1.97 -4.17 -15.36
CA PHE A 126 1.26 -4.90 -16.41
C PHE A 126 -0.14 -4.34 -16.69
N LEU A 127 -0.83 -3.85 -15.65
CA LEU A 127 -2.12 -3.16 -15.83
C LEU A 127 -1.95 -1.88 -16.66
N PHE A 128 -0.88 -1.13 -16.42
CA PHE A 128 -0.56 0.06 -17.21
C PHE A 128 -0.09 -0.28 -18.62
N LEU A 129 0.69 -1.35 -18.80
CA LEU A 129 1.06 -1.85 -20.12
C LEU A 129 -0.20 -2.20 -20.91
N ARG A 130 -1.13 -2.94 -20.30
CA ARG A 130 -2.42 -3.28 -20.92
C ARG A 130 -3.24 -2.03 -21.25
N ALA A 131 -3.26 -1.04 -20.36
CA ALA A 131 -3.91 0.24 -20.63
C ALA A 131 -3.29 0.94 -21.87
N ARG A 132 -1.97 0.89 -22.04
CA ARG A 132 -1.29 1.43 -23.22
C ARG A 132 -1.65 0.69 -24.50
N GLU A 133 -1.69 -0.64 -24.47
CA GLU A 133 -2.11 -1.47 -25.62
C GLU A 133 -3.55 -1.15 -26.05
N LEU A 134 -4.40 -0.76 -25.10
CA LEU A 134 -5.78 -0.35 -25.34
C LEU A 134 -5.92 1.11 -25.79
N GLY A 135 -4.81 1.82 -26.03
CA GLY A 135 -4.80 3.18 -26.58
C GLY A 135 -4.59 4.31 -25.58
N VAL A 136 -4.26 4.02 -24.31
CA VAL A 136 -3.83 5.06 -23.36
C VAL A 136 -2.43 5.54 -23.74
N THR A 137 -2.30 6.85 -23.98
CA THR A 137 -1.00 7.42 -24.36
C THR A 137 -0.02 7.36 -23.18
N GLU A 138 1.28 7.36 -23.47
CA GLU A 138 2.33 7.30 -22.42
C GLU A 138 2.22 8.46 -21.42
N SER A 139 1.83 9.64 -21.90
CA SER A 139 1.58 10.82 -21.07
C SER A 139 0.39 10.69 -20.11
N GLN A 140 -0.57 9.82 -20.42
CA GLN A 140 -1.78 9.59 -19.62
C GLN A 140 -1.60 8.51 -18.55
N VAL A 141 -0.56 7.67 -18.64
CA VAL A 141 -0.31 6.61 -17.64
C VAL A 141 -0.12 7.18 -16.22
N PRO A 142 0.66 8.25 -15.99
CA PRO A 142 0.75 8.87 -14.68
C PRO A 142 -0.58 9.45 -14.18
N LEU A 143 -1.40 10.01 -15.10
CA LEU A 143 -2.73 10.54 -14.77
C LEU A 143 -3.70 9.42 -14.35
N LEU A 144 -3.61 8.27 -15.00
CA LEU A 144 -4.41 7.09 -14.65
C LEU A 144 -4.07 6.60 -13.24
N TRP A 145 -2.78 6.52 -12.89
CA TRP A 145 -2.36 6.20 -11.52
C TRP A 145 -2.79 7.29 -10.53
N ALA A 146 -2.66 8.57 -10.89
CA ALA A 146 -3.14 9.65 -10.05
C ALA A 146 -4.67 9.56 -9.79
N ALA A 147 -5.46 9.16 -10.79
CA ALA A 147 -6.89 8.92 -10.61
C ALA A 147 -7.17 7.75 -9.66
N VAL A 148 -6.46 6.62 -9.80
CA VAL A 148 -6.51 5.49 -8.86
C VAL A 148 -6.20 5.96 -7.45
N SER A 149 -5.08 6.67 -7.27
CA SER A 149 -4.63 7.19 -5.98
C SER A 149 -5.60 8.24 -5.42
N ALA A 150 -6.26 9.05 -6.25
CA ALA A 150 -7.26 10.00 -5.80
C ALA A 150 -8.50 9.30 -5.25
N VAL A 151 -9.02 8.29 -5.97
CA VAL A 151 -10.13 7.46 -5.49
C VAL A 151 -9.73 6.75 -4.20
N ALA A 152 -8.52 6.17 -4.16
CA ALA A 152 -8.01 5.53 -2.96
C ALA A 152 -7.92 6.52 -1.80
N ALA A 153 -7.38 7.72 -2.01
CA ALA A 153 -7.28 8.75 -0.98
C ALA A 153 -8.64 9.16 -0.39
N LEU A 154 -9.64 9.36 -1.25
CA LEU A 154 -10.99 9.76 -0.83
C LEU A 154 -11.73 8.63 -0.10
N CYS A 155 -11.56 7.38 -0.56
CA CYS A 155 -12.30 6.24 -0.05
C CYS A 155 -11.60 5.49 1.10
N SER A 156 -10.28 5.64 1.28
CA SER A 156 -9.51 4.89 2.28
C SER A 156 -10.03 5.09 3.69
N VAL A 157 -10.34 6.33 4.09
CA VAL A 157 -10.87 6.63 5.43
C VAL A 157 -12.24 6.00 5.66
N PRO A 158 -13.29 6.29 4.87
CA PRO A 158 -14.61 5.73 5.12
C PRO A 158 -14.65 4.21 5.00
N LEU A 159 -13.97 3.62 4.01
CA LEU A 159 -13.95 2.17 3.85
C LEU A 159 -13.16 1.49 4.97
N SER A 160 -11.97 1.98 5.31
CA SER A 160 -11.22 1.35 6.40
C SER A 160 -11.92 1.54 7.75
N ALA A 161 -12.57 2.67 8.00
CA ALA A 161 -13.42 2.87 9.18
C ALA A 161 -14.65 1.95 9.21
N LEU A 162 -15.24 1.67 8.05
CA LEU A 162 -16.33 0.70 7.95
C LEU A 162 -15.91 -0.71 8.41
N SER A 163 -14.63 -1.06 8.24
CA SER A 163 -14.10 -2.34 8.73
C SER A 163 -14.06 -2.44 10.26
N ASP A 164 -14.00 -1.31 10.98
CA ASP A 164 -14.11 -1.29 12.45
C ASP A 164 -15.49 -1.79 12.91
N ARG A 165 -16.54 -1.55 12.10
CA ARG A 165 -17.94 -1.88 12.42
C ARG A 165 -18.42 -3.19 11.81
N LEU A 166 -18.11 -3.44 10.54
CA LEU A 166 -18.57 -4.64 9.81
C LEU A 166 -17.68 -5.86 10.06
N GLY A 167 -16.49 -5.66 10.60
CA GLY A 167 -15.44 -6.66 10.76
C GLY A 167 -14.42 -6.64 9.62
N ARG A 168 -13.13 -6.73 9.99
CA ARG A 168 -11.98 -6.66 9.08
C ARG A 168 -12.06 -7.63 7.91
N VAL A 169 -12.32 -8.90 8.21
CA VAL A 169 -12.30 -9.99 7.24
C VAL A 169 -13.39 -9.82 6.19
N ARG A 170 -14.60 -9.42 6.59
CA ARG A 170 -15.72 -9.21 5.66
C ARG A 170 -15.40 -8.12 4.65
N LEU A 171 -14.81 -7.02 5.10
CA LEU A 171 -14.44 -5.94 4.19
C LEU A 171 -13.26 -6.31 3.28
N LEU A 172 -12.27 -7.06 3.78
CA LEU A 172 -11.18 -7.58 2.95
C LEU A 172 -11.67 -8.52 1.86
N VAL A 173 -12.59 -9.43 2.19
CA VAL A 173 -13.19 -10.33 1.19
C VAL A 173 -13.96 -9.54 0.14
N ALA A 174 -14.71 -8.50 0.54
CA ALA A 174 -15.39 -7.61 -0.40
C ALA A 174 -14.39 -6.85 -1.29
N GLY A 175 -13.27 -6.39 -0.74
CA GLY A 175 -12.17 -5.79 -1.50
C GLY A 175 -11.56 -6.75 -2.51
N TYR A 176 -11.24 -7.99 -2.10
CA TYR A 176 -10.74 -9.02 -3.01
C TYR A 176 -11.75 -9.41 -4.10
N ALA A 177 -13.05 -9.41 -3.79
CA ALA A 177 -14.09 -9.60 -4.79
C ALA A 177 -14.13 -8.43 -5.79
N ALA A 178 -14.02 -7.18 -5.32
CA ALA A 178 -13.89 -6.02 -6.20
C ALA A 178 -12.65 -6.11 -7.11
N TYR A 179 -11.54 -6.67 -6.59
CA TYR A 179 -10.34 -6.94 -7.38
C TYR A 179 -10.56 -7.99 -8.47
N ALA A 180 -11.25 -9.09 -8.14
CA ALA A 180 -11.61 -10.11 -9.12
C ALA A 180 -12.54 -9.54 -10.21
N LEU A 181 -13.52 -8.70 -9.84
CA LEU A 181 -14.40 -8.01 -10.78
C LEU A 181 -13.63 -7.04 -11.67
N PHE A 182 -12.63 -6.34 -11.13
CA PHE A 182 -11.73 -5.49 -11.93
C PHE A 182 -11.02 -6.31 -13.00
N TYR A 183 -10.38 -7.44 -12.64
CA TYR A 183 -9.71 -8.28 -13.63
C TYR A 183 -10.66 -8.90 -14.66
N LEU A 184 -11.85 -9.34 -14.23
CA LEU A 184 -12.87 -9.84 -15.15
C LEU A 184 -13.32 -8.73 -16.12
N GLY A 185 -13.52 -7.52 -15.63
CA GLY A 185 -13.82 -6.35 -16.46
C GLY A 185 -12.68 -6.00 -17.41
N MET A 186 -11.43 -6.11 -16.96
CA MET A 186 -10.25 -5.94 -17.81
C MET A 186 -10.14 -7.03 -18.90
N ALA A 187 -10.62 -8.25 -18.64
CA ALA A 187 -10.62 -9.33 -19.62
C ALA A 187 -11.75 -9.20 -20.66
N VAL A 188 -12.96 -8.83 -20.23
CA VAL A 188 -14.17 -8.89 -21.07
C VAL A 188 -14.55 -7.54 -21.68
N TRP A 189 -14.34 -6.43 -20.95
CA TRP A 189 -14.89 -5.11 -21.29
C TRP A 189 -13.84 -4.03 -21.54
N ALA A 190 -12.56 -4.38 -21.51
CA ALA A 190 -11.50 -3.41 -21.67
C ALA A 190 -11.48 -2.84 -23.09
N ALA A 191 -11.84 -1.57 -23.19
CA ALA A 191 -11.84 -0.79 -24.42
C ALA A 191 -11.31 0.63 -24.12
N PRO A 192 -10.72 1.32 -25.10
CA PRO A 192 -10.32 2.72 -24.95
C PRO A 192 -11.49 3.59 -24.47
N GLY A 193 -11.16 4.61 -23.68
CA GLY A 193 -12.12 5.63 -23.22
C GLY A 193 -12.63 5.39 -21.80
N TRP A 194 -13.83 5.90 -21.50
CA TRP A 194 -14.36 6.02 -20.13
C TRP A 194 -14.48 4.70 -19.37
N ARG A 195 -14.70 3.57 -20.07
CA ARG A 195 -14.81 2.24 -19.45
C ARG A 195 -13.52 1.83 -18.75
N LEU A 196 -12.38 2.10 -19.36
CA LEU A 196 -11.07 1.83 -18.77
C LEU A 196 -10.87 2.68 -17.51
N TYR A 197 -11.17 3.98 -17.57
CA TYR A 197 -11.09 4.86 -16.39
C TYR A 197 -12.02 4.43 -15.26
N ALA A 198 -13.23 3.95 -15.57
CA ALA A 198 -14.15 3.40 -14.58
C ALA A 198 -13.59 2.13 -13.92
N LEU A 199 -12.97 1.22 -14.69
CA LEU A 199 -12.29 0.04 -14.16
C LEU A 199 -11.12 0.43 -13.24
N PHE A 200 -10.28 1.38 -13.63
CA PHE A 200 -9.21 1.88 -12.76
C PHE A 200 -9.75 2.61 -11.52
N GLY A 201 -10.92 3.27 -11.62
CA GLY A 201 -11.63 3.79 -10.46
C GLY A 201 -12.02 2.68 -9.48
N LEU A 202 -12.59 1.57 -9.97
CA LEU A 202 -12.89 0.38 -9.16
C LEU A 202 -11.63 -0.20 -8.51
N TYR A 203 -10.50 -0.19 -9.22
CA TYR A 203 -9.21 -0.60 -8.67
C TYR A 203 -8.76 0.33 -7.51
N GLY A 204 -8.99 1.64 -7.62
CA GLY A 204 -8.79 2.57 -6.51
C GLY A 204 -9.68 2.29 -5.30
N VAL A 205 -10.94 1.92 -5.51
CA VAL A 205 -11.87 1.49 -4.44
C VAL A 205 -11.36 0.20 -3.77
N PHE A 206 -10.89 -0.77 -4.56
CA PHE A 206 -10.24 -1.96 -4.03
C PHE A 206 -9.07 -1.59 -3.11
N MET A 207 -8.14 -0.74 -3.56
CA MET A 207 -7.00 -0.30 -2.73
C MET A 207 -7.47 0.38 -1.44
N ALA A 208 -8.49 1.24 -1.52
CA ALA A 208 -9.06 1.88 -0.35
C ALA A 208 -9.68 0.90 0.67
N ALA A 209 -10.31 -0.17 0.19
CA ALA A 209 -10.96 -1.18 1.01
C ALA A 209 -9.97 -2.19 1.62
N THR A 210 -8.77 -2.34 1.05
CA THR A 210 -7.80 -3.36 1.49
C THR A 210 -6.62 -2.77 2.24
N GLU A 211 -5.91 -1.80 1.69
CA GLU A 211 -4.59 -1.39 2.21
C GLU A 211 -4.62 -0.99 3.70
N GLY A 212 -5.65 -0.27 4.14
CA GLY A 212 -5.80 0.14 5.54
C GLY A 212 -6.28 -1.01 6.43
N VAL A 213 -7.22 -1.79 5.91
CA VAL A 213 -7.87 -2.90 6.63
C VAL A 213 -6.92 -4.08 6.85
N GLU A 214 -6.05 -4.38 5.88
CA GLU A 214 -5.01 -5.40 6.00
C GLU A 214 -4.06 -5.07 7.15
N ARG A 215 -3.66 -3.81 7.27
CA ARG A 215 -2.78 -3.35 8.36
C ARG A 215 -3.47 -3.39 9.71
N ALA A 216 -4.75 -2.99 9.75
CA ALA A 216 -5.56 -3.08 10.96
C ALA A 216 -5.73 -4.54 11.41
N LEU A 217 -6.06 -5.46 10.48
CA LEU A 217 -6.16 -6.88 10.77
C LEU A 217 -4.83 -7.46 11.23
N MET A 218 -3.72 -7.08 10.59
CA MET A 218 -2.39 -7.54 11.00
C MET A 218 -2.07 -7.11 12.45
N ALA A 219 -2.43 -5.87 12.81
CA ALA A 219 -2.28 -5.35 14.17
C ALA A 219 -3.19 -6.05 15.19
N ASP A 220 -4.38 -6.50 14.76
CA ASP A 220 -5.36 -7.22 15.59
C ASP A 220 -4.91 -8.67 15.85
N LEU A 221 -4.31 -9.33 14.85
CA LEU A 221 -3.84 -10.71 14.96
C LEU A 221 -2.48 -10.83 15.65
N ALA A 222 -1.67 -9.78 15.64
CA ALA A 222 -0.32 -9.79 16.21
C ALA A 222 -0.33 -9.43 17.70
N PRO A 223 0.39 -10.20 18.55
CA PRO A 223 0.64 -9.84 19.93
C PRO A 223 1.30 -8.44 20.01
N PRO A 224 0.98 -7.60 21.00
CA PRO A 224 1.51 -6.23 21.10
C PRO A 224 3.05 -6.16 20.97
N ALA A 225 3.75 -7.10 21.61
CA ALA A 225 5.22 -7.18 21.58
C ALA A 225 5.82 -7.64 20.23
N GLN A 226 5.01 -8.23 19.35
CA GLN A 226 5.45 -8.80 18.07
C GLN A 226 4.89 -8.05 16.84
N ARG A 227 4.20 -6.92 17.03
CA ARG A 227 3.60 -6.16 15.92
C ARG A 227 4.63 -5.73 14.86
N GLY A 228 5.83 -5.32 15.28
CA GLY A 228 6.93 -5.01 14.36
C GLY A 228 7.30 -6.21 13.48
N THR A 229 7.48 -7.39 14.08
CA THR A 229 7.77 -8.65 13.40
C THR A 229 6.64 -9.06 12.45
N ALA A 230 5.39 -8.91 12.89
CA ALA A 230 4.20 -9.17 12.09
C ALA A 230 4.16 -8.30 10.82
N PHE A 231 4.32 -6.98 10.94
CA PHE A 231 4.40 -6.10 9.77
C PHE A 231 5.64 -6.38 8.90
N GLY A 232 6.74 -6.81 9.51
CA GLY A 232 7.94 -7.28 8.81
C GLY A 232 7.63 -8.47 7.89
N TRP A 233 7.02 -9.52 8.43
CA TRP A 233 6.58 -10.70 7.67
C TRP A 233 5.59 -10.35 6.57
N LEU A 234 4.62 -9.47 6.85
CA LEU A 234 3.67 -9.01 5.83
C LEU A 234 4.37 -8.39 4.61
N ASN A 235 5.28 -7.43 4.86
CA ASN A 235 6.03 -6.77 3.80
C ASN A 235 7.01 -7.73 3.09
N LEU A 236 7.62 -8.66 3.83
CA LEU A 236 8.51 -9.67 3.27
C LEU A 236 7.74 -10.62 2.35
N THR A 237 6.59 -11.14 2.78
CA THR A 237 5.73 -12.01 1.97
C THR A 237 5.28 -11.30 0.69
N MET A 238 4.76 -10.07 0.80
CA MET A 238 4.36 -9.29 -0.38
C MET A 238 5.55 -9.04 -1.33
N GLY A 239 6.69 -8.59 -0.80
CA GLY A 239 7.86 -8.28 -1.61
C GLY A 239 8.50 -9.49 -2.27
N ALA A 240 8.63 -10.61 -1.54
CA ALA A 240 9.22 -11.85 -2.02
C ALA A 240 8.35 -12.52 -3.09
N LEU A 241 7.03 -12.44 -2.98
CA LEU A 241 6.10 -13.08 -3.92
C LEU A 241 5.77 -12.23 -5.13
N LEU A 242 5.92 -10.90 -5.05
CA LEU A 242 5.73 -10.02 -6.20
C LEU A 242 6.75 -10.32 -7.32
N LEU A 243 7.97 -10.75 -6.97
CA LEU A 243 9.02 -11.13 -7.94
C LEU A 243 8.61 -12.34 -8.81
N PRO A 244 8.33 -13.53 -8.26
CA PRO A 244 7.88 -14.67 -9.05
C PRO A 244 6.53 -14.42 -9.72
N ALA A 245 5.61 -13.69 -9.08
CA ALA A 245 4.34 -13.29 -9.70
C ALA A 245 4.57 -12.49 -10.99
N SER A 246 5.49 -11.52 -10.94
CA SER A 246 5.82 -10.68 -12.10
C SER A 246 6.55 -11.45 -13.20
N LEU A 247 7.41 -12.41 -12.84
CA LEU A 247 8.10 -13.28 -13.80
C LEU A 247 7.13 -14.23 -14.50
N LEU A 248 6.22 -14.86 -13.76
CA LEU A 248 5.20 -15.74 -14.31
C LEU A 248 4.24 -14.97 -15.22
N PHE A 249 3.77 -13.79 -14.78
CA PHE A 249 2.84 -12.97 -15.56
C PHE A 249 3.50 -12.39 -16.83
N GLY A 250 4.80 -12.08 -16.79
CA GLY A 250 5.53 -11.59 -17.96
C GLY A 250 6.00 -12.69 -18.93
N GLY A 251 6.00 -13.95 -18.50
CA GLY A 251 6.34 -15.09 -19.36
C GLY A 251 5.12 -15.76 -20.03
N LEU A 252 3.91 -15.44 -19.57
CA LEU A 252 2.63 -15.83 -20.18
C LEU A 252 2.16 -14.77 -21.17
#